data_AF-A0A073IWD1-F1
#
_entry.id   AF-A0A073IWD1-F1
#
_cell.length_a   1.000
_cell.length_b   1.000
_cell.length_c   1.000
_cell.angle_alpha   90.00
_cell.angle_beta   90.00
_cell.angle_gamma   90.00
#
_symmetry.space_group_name_H-M   'P 1'
#
loop_
_entity.id
_entity.type
_entity.pdbx_description
1 polymer ?
#
loop_
_entity_poly.entity_id
_entity_poly.type
_entity_poly.pdbx_seq_one_letter_code
_entity_poly.pdbx_strand_id
1 'polypeptide(L)'
;IEELRNAPEPVVEEDTAAAEAIDALTAQIAALQAASEAAQQRFQDELTARDRSLEQLRMDLELAQLESSRPQPAPAGPTEDELRAREQERLRREEEARRMAELERRAAEERAFQERRIASPTIAFGGTSGANETALTERTFGEVTDFVLNGALPSTVTQAEVIANPSNTILQGTMIQTVMETALDSSLPGQTRAVVSEDVYSVDGVRLLIPRGSRLVGRYRAGVDIAQRRVTIAWDRIILPDNQTVQISSFGGDELGRSGVTGFVDTRFAERFGSAALISLISAAPSAAASEVQDETAADALEDVGDDLADATDSVIGDYLSIGPVIYVDQGARVTVMVDRDLEIF
;
A
#
# COMPACT_ATOMS: atom_id res chain seq x y z
N ILE A 1 13.50 -91.02 -23.22
CA ILE A 1 13.08 -90.15 -24.35
C ILE A 1 11.54 -90.14 -24.42
N GLU A 2 10.85 -90.04 -23.28
CA GLU A 2 9.38 -90.14 -23.27
C GLU A 2 8.72 -89.31 -22.16
N GLU A 3 9.39 -88.24 -21.69
CA GLU A 3 8.85 -87.32 -20.67
C GLU A 3 8.95 -85.84 -21.05
N LEU A 4 9.34 -85.54 -22.31
CA LEU A 4 9.46 -84.16 -22.81
C LEU A 4 8.39 -83.80 -23.85
N ARG A 5 7.28 -84.54 -23.91
CA ARG A 5 6.26 -84.38 -24.97
C ARG A 5 4.89 -83.89 -24.51
N ASN A 6 4.74 -83.52 -23.25
CA ASN A 6 3.44 -83.12 -22.69
C ASN A 6 3.54 -81.87 -21.79
N ALA A 7 4.08 -80.78 -22.35
CA ALA A 7 3.93 -79.45 -21.78
C ALA A 7 2.88 -78.68 -22.61
N PRO A 8 1.82 -78.11 -22.00
CA PRO A 8 0.84 -77.31 -22.73
C PRO A 8 1.48 -76.02 -23.25
N GLU A 9 1.08 -75.60 -24.46
CA GLU A 9 1.59 -74.38 -25.10
C GLU A 9 1.31 -73.13 -24.25
N PRO A 10 2.27 -72.21 -24.09
CA PRO A 10 2.02 -70.97 -23.38
C PRO A 10 1.09 -70.10 -24.22
N VAL A 11 -0.07 -69.78 -23.65
CA VAL A 11 -1.01 -68.82 -24.21
C VAL A 11 -0.32 -67.46 -24.21
N VAL A 12 -0.04 -66.95 -25.41
CA VAL A 12 0.41 -65.57 -25.61
C VAL A 12 -0.83 -64.69 -25.52
N GLU A 13 -1.21 -64.28 -24.30
CA GLU A 13 -2.05 -63.10 -24.15
C GLU A 13 -1.15 -61.87 -24.37
N GLU A 14 -1.11 -61.41 -25.62
CA GLU A 14 -0.46 -60.16 -26.01
C GLU A 14 -1.05 -58.98 -25.22
N ASP A 15 -0.21 -58.34 -24.41
CA ASP A 15 0.08 -56.90 -24.23
C ASP A 15 -0.92 -55.81 -24.72
N THR A 16 -2.21 -56.12 -24.77
CA THR A 16 -3.28 -55.25 -25.29
C THR A 16 -3.55 -54.06 -24.38
N ALA A 17 -3.46 -54.26 -23.06
CA ALA A 17 -3.61 -53.20 -22.08
C ALA A 17 -2.46 -52.18 -22.12
N ALA A 18 -1.24 -52.61 -22.41
CA ALA A 18 -0.09 -51.71 -22.55
C ALA A 18 -0.17 -50.92 -23.87
N ALA A 19 -0.60 -51.56 -24.97
CA ALA A 19 -0.85 -50.89 -26.23
C ALA A 19 -1.94 -49.80 -26.10
N GLU A 20 -3.03 -50.10 -25.41
CA GLU A 20 -4.13 -49.15 -25.17
C GLU A 20 -3.69 -47.97 -24.27
N ALA A 21 -2.82 -48.21 -23.28
CA ALA A 21 -2.24 -47.15 -22.45
C ALA A 21 -1.29 -46.23 -23.24
N ILE A 22 -0.51 -46.78 -24.17
CA ILE A 22 0.39 -46.00 -25.04
C ILE A 22 -0.41 -45.15 -26.03
N ASP A 23 -1.48 -45.70 -26.60
CA ASP A 23 -2.39 -44.95 -27.49
C ASP A 23 -3.10 -43.82 -26.74
N ALA A 24 -3.53 -44.05 -25.49
CA ALA A 24 -4.12 -43.02 -24.64
C ALA A 24 -3.13 -41.88 -24.31
N LEU A 25 -1.88 -42.21 -23.98
CA LEU A 25 -0.81 -41.23 -23.75
C LEU A 25 -0.48 -40.44 -25.02
N THR A 26 -0.44 -41.11 -26.18
CA THR A 26 -0.19 -40.48 -27.47
C THR A 26 -1.32 -39.51 -27.83
N ALA A 27 -2.57 -39.90 -27.59
CA ALA A 27 -3.73 -39.02 -27.78
C ALA A 27 -3.70 -37.81 -26.83
N GLN A 28 -3.26 -37.99 -25.58
CA GLN A 28 -3.12 -36.91 -24.61
C GLN A 28 -2.02 -35.91 -24.99
N ILE A 29 -0.87 -36.39 -25.48
CA ILE A 29 0.21 -35.53 -25.98
C ILE A 29 -0.26 -34.74 -27.21
N ALA A 30 -0.96 -35.37 -28.14
CA ALA A 30 -1.52 -34.69 -29.31
C ALA A 30 -2.54 -33.60 -28.91
N ALA A 31 -3.40 -33.88 -27.93
CA ALA A 31 -4.34 -32.90 -27.39
C ALA A 31 -3.63 -31.74 -26.69
N LEU A 32 -2.54 -32.01 -25.95
CA LEU A 32 -1.75 -30.99 -25.27
C LEU A 32 -1.01 -30.09 -26.28
N GLN A 33 -0.46 -30.68 -27.34
CA GLN A 33 0.18 -29.94 -28.44
C GLN A 33 -0.82 -29.03 -29.14
N ALA A 34 -1.99 -29.53 -29.53
CA ALA A 34 -3.06 -28.75 -30.15
C ALA A 34 -3.56 -27.62 -29.24
N ALA A 35 -3.69 -27.87 -27.93
CA ALA A 35 -4.04 -26.85 -26.96
C ALA A 35 -2.97 -25.76 -26.83
N SER A 36 -1.68 -26.14 -26.91
CA SER A 36 -0.58 -25.19 -26.88
C SER A 36 -0.55 -24.29 -28.12
N GLU A 37 -0.78 -24.86 -29.31
CA GLU A 37 -0.84 -24.11 -30.57
C GLU A 37 -2.02 -23.13 -30.58
N ALA A 38 -3.18 -23.57 -30.12
CA ALA A 38 -4.35 -22.70 -29.96
C ALA A 38 -4.10 -21.56 -28.96
N ALA A 39 -3.38 -21.82 -27.86
CA ALA A 39 -3.01 -20.80 -26.89
C ALA A 39 -2.03 -19.78 -27.50
N GLN A 40 -1.04 -20.24 -28.28
CA GLN A 40 -0.10 -19.35 -28.98
C GLN A 40 -0.81 -18.46 -30.01
N GLN A 41 -1.77 -19.01 -30.77
CA GLN A 41 -2.55 -18.22 -31.73
C GLN A 41 -3.38 -17.13 -31.04
N ARG A 42 -4.09 -17.46 -29.95
CA ARG A 42 -4.84 -16.46 -29.17
C ARG A 42 -3.95 -15.34 -28.64
N PHE A 43 -2.75 -15.69 -28.20
CA PHE A 43 -1.79 -14.71 -27.71
C PHE A 43 -1.30 -13.78 -28.83
N GLN A 44 -1.01 -14.33 -30.03
CA GLN A 44 -0.65 -13.53 -31.20
C GLN A 44 -1.80 -12.61 -31.62
N ASP A 45 -3.04 -13.10 -31.64
CA ASP A 45 -4.22 -12.29 -31.95
C ASP A 45 -4.41 -11.15 -30.94
N GLU A 46 -4.19 -11.41 -29.65
CA GLU A 46 -4.27 -10.39 -28.61
C GLU A 46 -3.17 -9.33 -28.79
N LEU A 47 -1.94 -9.72 -29.12
CA LEU A 47 -0.85 -8.78 -29.42
C LEU A 47 -1.19 -7.90 -30.62
N THR A 48 -1.66 -8.47 -31.73
CA THR A 48 -2.05 -7.66 -32.90
C THR A 48 -3.24 -6.74 -32.62
N ALA A 49 -4.14 -7.12 -31.71
CA ALA A 49 -5.22 -6.26 -31.25
C ALA A 49 -4.69 -5.11 -30.39
N ARG A 50 -3.70 -5.38 -29.52
CA ARG A 50 -3.05 -4.36 -28.68
C ARG A 50 -2.24 -3.38 -29.51
N ASP A 51 -1.48 -3.85 -30.49
CA ASP A 51 -0.70 -2.97 -31.37
C ASP A 51 -1.62 -1.99 -32.12
N ARG A 52 -2.74 -2.47 -32.66
CA ARG A 52 -3.77 -1.60 -33.28
C ARG A 52 -4.34 -0.58 -32.29
N SER A 53 -4.56 -0.96 -31.03
CA SER A 53 -5.04 -0.02 -30.00
C SER A 53 -4.00 1.05 -29.65
N LEU A 54 -2.72 0.69 -29.61
CA LEU A 54 -1.63 1.62 -29.34
C LEU A 54 -1.44 2.61 -30.49
N GLU A 55 -1.58 2.16 -31.74
CA GLU A 55 -1.57 3.05 -32.91
C GLU A 55 -2.72 4.05 -32.86
N GLN A 56 -3.94 3.62 -32.50
CA GLN A 56 -5.09 4.52 -32.33
C GLN A 56 -4.83 5.56 -31.24
N LEU A 57 -4.37 5.14 -30.06
CA LEU A 57 -4.02 6.04 -28.96
C LEU A 57 -2.95 7.05 -29.36
N ARG A 58 -1.95 6.63 -30.12
CA ARG A 58 -0.89 7.51 -30.63
C ARG A 58 -1.44 8.57 -31.58
N MET A 59 -2.32 8.17 -32.51
CA MET A 59 -2.99 9.11 -33.43
C MET A 59 -3.86 10.12 -32.69
N ASP A 60 -4.62 9.68 -31.69
CA ASP A 60 -5.45 10.57 -30.86
C ASP A 60 -4.60 11.57 -30.08
N LEU A 61 -3.47 11.13 -29.54
CA LEU A 61 -2.55 11.98 -28.80
C LEU A 61 -1.87 13.01 -29.72
N GLU A 62 -1.52 12.62 -30.95
CA GLU A 62 -1.00 13.52 -31.98
C GLU A 62 -2.06 14.56 -32.39
N LEU A 63 -3.33 14.16 -32.50
CA LEU A 63 -4.44 15.08 -32.78
C LEU A 63 -4.63 16.10 -31.65
N ALA A 64 -4.61 15.64 -30.40
CA ALA A 64 -4.71 16.50 -29.23
C ALA A 64 -3.54 17.50 -29.13
N GLN A 65 -2.32 17.06 -29.46
CA GLN A 65 -1.15 17.94 -29.51
C GLN A 65 -1.25 18.99 -30.63
N LEU A 66 -1.82 18.64 -31.78
CA LEU A 66 -2.06 19.59 -32.86
C LEU A 66 -3.14 20.62 -32.48
N GLU A 67 -4.17 20.21 -31.74
CA GLU A 67 -5.17 21.15 -31.20
C GLU A 67 -4.56 22.09 -30.16
N SER A 68 -3.74 21.57 -29.24
CA SER A 68 -3.04 22.42 -28.25
C SER A 68 -2.01 23.35 -28.88
N SER A 69 -1.42 22.95 -30.01
CA SER A 69 -0.40 23.74 -30.73
C SER A 69 -1.00 24.74 -31.72
N ARG A 70 -2.33 24.78 -31.89
CA ARG A 70 -2.97 25.85 -32.66
C ARG A 70 -2.78 27.16 -31.91
N PRO A 71 -2.06 28.14 -32.47
CA PRO A 71 -1.89 29.43 -31.84
C PRO A 71 -3.26 30.10 -31.72
N GLN A 72 -3.72 30.28 -30.48
CA GLN A 72 -4.90 31.06 -30.19
C GLN A 72 -4.63 32.50 -30.65
N PRO A 73 -5.54 33.14 -31.43
CA PRO A 73 -5.33 34.52 -31.84
C PRO A 73 -5.12 35.37 -30.60
N ALA A 74 -4.07 36.19 -30.61
CA ALA A 74 -3.72 37.05 -29.48
C ALA A 74 -4.96 37.82 -29.03
N PRO A 75 -5.26 37.86 -27.71
CA PRO A 75 -6.40 38.62 -27.23
C PRO A 75 -6.20 40.06 -27.66
N ALA A 76 -7.15 40.58 -28.45
CA ALA A 76 -7.23 42.01 -28.68
C ALA A 76 -7.27 42.67 -27.29
N GLY A 77 -6.40 43.67 -27.08
CA GLY A 77 -6.36 44.40 -25.82
C GLY A 77 -7.77 44.85 -25.41
N PRO A 78 -8.04 44.98 -24.10
CA PRO A 78 -9.38 45.23 -23.60
C PRO A 78 -9.96 46.46 -24.29
N THR A 79 -11.14 46.27 -24.87
CA THR A 79 -11.84 47.35 -25.55
C THR A 79 -12.21 48.44 -24.55
N GLU A 80 -12.34 49.68 -25.00
CA GLU A 80 -12.59 50.84 -24.13
C GLU A 80 -13.87 50.67 -23.28
N ASP A 81 -14.83 49.89 -23.75
CA ASP A 81 -16.06 49.54 -23.04
C ASP A 81 -15.84 48.51 -21.92
N GLU A 82 -14.92 47.56 -22.09
CA GLU A 82 -14.56 46.57 -21.05
C GLU A 82 -13.78 47.21 -19.89
N LEU A 83 -12.95 48.21 -20.19
CA LEU A 83 -12.27 49.01 -19.16
C LEU A 83 -13.29 49.83 -18.36
N ARG A 84 -14.25 50.47 -19.03
CA ARG A 84 -15.33 51.22 -18.36
C ARG A 84 -16.21 50.31 -17.49
N ALA A 85 -16.52 49.09 -17.93
CA ALA A 85 -17.27 48.13 -17.13
C ALA A 85 -16.52 47.70 -15.86
N ARG A 86 -15.21 47.43 -15.98
CA ARG A 86 -14.36 47.08 -14.81
C ARG A 86 -14.25 48.22 -13.81
N GLU A 87 -14.15 49.47 -14.26
CA GLU A 87 -14.13 50.62 -13.36
C GLU A 87 -15.45 50.81 -12.63
N GLN A 88 -16.58 50.62 -13.32
CA GLN A 88 -17.91 50.70 -12.70
C GLN A 88 -18.10 49.61 -11.63
N GLU A 89 -17.65 48.38 -11.87
CA GLU A 89 -17.70 47.31 -10.86
C GLU A 89 -16.81 47.60 -9.65
N ARG A 90 -15.62 48.18 -9.89
CA ARG A 90 -14.70 48.56 -8.81
C ARG A 90 -15.34 49.62 -7.90
N LEU A 91 -16.00 50.62 -8.50
CA LEU A 91 -16.71 51.66 -7.76
C LEU A 91 -17.91 51.10 -6.97
N ARG A 92 -18.70 50.19 -7.56
CA ARG A 92 -19.81 49.53 -6.85
C ARG A 92 -19.34 48.75 -5.63
N ARG A 93 -18.26 47.98 -5.77
CA ARG A 93 -17.67 47.23 -4.64
C ARG A 93 -17.15 48.15 -3.54
N GLU A 94 -16.58 49.30 -3.91
CA GLU A 94 -16.11 50.28 -2.92
C GLU A 94 -17.29 50.94 -2.18
N GLU A 95 -18.37 51.26 -2.88
CA GLU A 95 -19.61 51.80 -2.26
C GLU A 95 -20.29 50.78 -1.34
N GLU A 96 -20.36 49.52 -1.75
CA GLU A 96 -20.89 48.42 -0.93
C GLU A 96 -20.06 48.20 0.33
N ALA A 97 -18.72 48.23 0.21
CA ALA A 97 -17.82 48.13 1.35
C ALA A 97 -18.00 49.30 2.34
N ARG A 98 -18.20 50.53 1.84
CA ARG A 98 -18.49 51.70 2.69
C ARG A 98 -19.83 51.56 3.42
N ARG A 99 -20.87 51.06 2.73
CA ARG A 99 -22.18 50.77 3.38
C ARG A 99 -22.05 49.70 4.46
N MET A 100 -21.33 48.62 4.18
CA MET A 100 -21.06 47.55 5.16
C MET A 100 -20.33 48.08 6.39
N ALA A 101 -19.27 48.88 6.20
CA ALA A 101 -18.52 49.46 7.31
C ALA A 101 -19.36 50.43 8.16
N GLU A 102 -20.28 51.20 7.56
CA GLU A 102 -21.20 52.06 8.32
C GLU A 102 -22.21 51.24 9.15
N LEU A 103 -22.75 50.15 8.57
CA LEU A 103 -23.65 49.23 9.27
C LEU A 103 -22.97 48.52 10.43
N GLU A 104 -21.73 48.05 10.24
CA GLU A 104 -20.93 47.44 11.30
C GLU A 104 -20.65 48.42 12.44
N ARG A 105 -20.35 49.69 12.12
CA ARG A 105 -20.16 50.72 13.14
C ARG A 105 -21.42 50.95 13.96
N ARG A 106 -22.60 51.03 13.32
CA ARG A 106 -23.89 51.14 14.03
C ARG A 106 -24.18 49.91 14.89
N ALA A 107 -23.94 48.71 14.36
CA ALA A 107 -24.12 47.47 15.12
C ALA A 107 -23.18 47.39 16.33
N ALA A 108 -21.95 47.88 16.22
CA ALA A 108 -20.99 47.96 17.33
C ALA A 108 -21.45 48.96 18.40
N GLU A 109 -21.97 50.12 18.00
CA GLU A 109 -22.55 51.12 18.92
C GLU A 109 -23.78 50.56 19.66
N GLU A 110 -24.66 49.83 18.98
CA GLU A 110 -25.81 49.15 19.58
C GLU A 110 -25.40 48.05 20.56
N ARG A 111 -24.38 47.23 20.22
CA ARG A 111 -23.82 46.22 21.13
C ARG A 111 -23.20 46.85 22.37
N ALA A 112 -22.44 47.92 22.22
CA ALA A 112 -21.87 48.67 23.35
C ALA A 112 -22.95 49.36 24.21
N PHE A 113 -24.10 49.71 23.62
CA PHE A 113 -25.26 50.20 24.38
C PHE A 113 -26.00 49.08 25.11
N GLN A 114 -26.17 47.91 24.49
CA GLN A 114 -26.74 46.70 25.11
C GLN A 114 -25.88 46.20 26.28
N GLU A 115 -24.56 46.12 26.12
CA GLU A 115 -23.63 45.73 27.20
C GLU A 115 -23.72 46.66 28.41
N ARG A 116 -23.86 47.97 28.19
CA ARG A 116 -24.09 48.94 29.27
C ARG A 116 -25.42 48.73 29.99
N ARG A 117 -26.46 48.24 29.29
CA ARG A 117 -27.73 47.86 29.92
C ARG A 117 -27.61 46.56 30.72
N ILE A 118 -26.90 45.56 30.20
CA ILE A 118 -26.67 44.27 30.87
C ILE A 118 -25.82 44.47 32.15
N ALA A 119 -24.82 45.36 32.12
CA ALA A 119 -23.97 45.66 33.28
C ALA A 119 -24.67 46.51 34.36
N SER A 120 -25.92 46.94 34.15
CA SER A 120 -26.70 47.65 35.18
C SER A 120 -27.50 46.67 36.04
N PRO A 121 -27.47 46.76 37.37
CA PRO A 121 -28.23 45.87 38.23
C PRO A 121 -29.70 46.30 38.23
N THR A 122 -30.51 45.71 37.35
CA THR A 122 -31.98 45.81 37.39
C THR A 122 -32.57 44.48 37.83
N ILE A 123 -33.33 44.50 38.93
CA ILE A 123 -34.08 43.37 39.48
C ILE A 123 -35.23 43.01 38.52
N ALA A 124 -35.28 41.75 38.06
CA ALA A 124 -36.37 41.20 37.25
C ALA A 124 -37.19 40.17 38.06
N PHE A 125 -38.51 40.37 38.06
CA PHE A 125 -39.53 39.69 38.86
C PHE A 125 -40.50 38.92 37.94
N GLY A 126 -40.74 37.63 38.22
CA GLY A 126 -41.86 36.79 37.72
C GLY A 126 -41.86 36.44 36.22
N GLY A 127 -42.38 35.32 35.70
CA GLY A 127 -43.13 34.18 36.25
C GLY A 127 -43.72 33.33 35.10
N THR A 128 -43.63 32.00 35.24
CA THR A 128 -44.53 30.88 34.82
C THR A 128 -45.56 31.00 33.66
N SER A 129 -45.51 30.01 32.73
CA SER A 129 -46.64 29.17 32.23
C SER A 129 -46.18 28.43 30.95
N GLY A 130 -46.42 27.15 30.64
CA GLY A 130 -47.37 26.17 31.14
C GLY A 130 -48.00 25.41 29.95
N ALA A 131 -47.57 24.15 29.75
CA ALA A 131 -48.27 22.99 29.15
C ALA A 131 -48.89 23.04 27.72
N ASN A 132 -48.23 22.31 26.81
CA ASN A 132 -48.65 21.03 26.19
C ASN A 132 -50.04 20.89 25.50
N GLU A 133 -50.04 20.90 24.16
CA GLU A 133 -50.92 20.17 23.20
C GLU A 133 -50.06 20.07 21.91
N THR A 134 -49.91 19.00 21.12
CA THR A 134 -50.77 17.88 20.75
C THR A 134 -49.88 16.87 20.01
N ALA A 135 -49.78 15.63 20.50
CA ALA A 135 -49.27 14.52 19.72
C ALA A 135 -50.33 14.16 18.67
N LEU A 136 -50.00 14.26 17.36
CA LEU A 136 -50.56 13.51 16.21
C LEU A 136 -50.31 14.19 14.84
N THR A 137 -49.67 15.36 14.77
CA THR A 137 -49.31 16.04 13.49
C THR A 137 -47.82 15.85 13.08
N GLU A 138 -47.01 15.16 13.89
CA GLU A 138 -45.54 15.17 13.78
C GLU A 138 -44.89 14.09 12.89
N ARG A 139 -45.63 13.16 12.28
CA ARG A 139 -45.01 11.92 11.74
C ARG A 139 -44.97 11.69 10.23
N THR A 140 -45.08 12.73 9.38
CA THR A 140 -44.80 12.47 7.93
C THR A 140 -44.29 13.65 7.11
N PHE A 141 -44.31 14.89 7.63
CA PHE A 141 -43.59 15.99 7.00
C PHE A 141 -42.27 16.31 7.70
N GLY A 142 -42.10 15.94 8.98
CA GLY A 142 -40.88 16.19 9.75
C GLY A 142 -39.66 15.46 9.17
N GLU A 143 -39.77 14.16 8.91
CA GLU A 143 -38.64 13.33 8.47
C GLU A 143 -38.10 13.71 7.07
N VAL A 144 -38.98 14.00 6.11
CA VAL A 144 -38.57 14.47 4.78
C VAL A 144 -38.02 15.89 4.83
N THR A 145 -38.61 16.76 5.66
CA THR A 145 -38.10 18.14 5.83
C THR A 145 -36.77 18.14 6.59
N ASP A 146 -36.59 17.24 7.56
CA ASP A 146 -35.35 17.02 8.30
C ASP A 146 -34.26 16.41 7.40
N PHE A 147 -34.62 15.48 6.50
CA PHE A 147 -33.72 14.97 5.47
C PHE A 147 -33.29 16.05 4.47
N VAL A 148 -34.18 16.96 4.07
CA VAL A 148 -33.85 18.04 3.12
C VAL A 148 -33.08 19.18 3.81
N LEU A 149 -33.39 19.50 5.08
CA LEU A 149 -32.77 20.59 5.83
C LEU A 149 -31.46 20.19 6.53
N ASN A 150 -31.35 18.95 7.03
CA ASN A 150 -30.19 18.44 7.76
C ASN A 150 -29.43 17.32 7.04
N GLY A 151 -29.96 16.75 5.96
CA GLY A 151 -29.27 15.72 5.17
C GLY A 151 -28.20 16.27 4.22
N ALA A 152 -28.27 17.55 3.87
CA ALA A 152 -27.19 18.25 3.19
C ALA A 152 -26.23 18.83 4.24
N LEU A 153 -25.21 18.06 4.64
CA LEU A 153 -24.06 18.66 5.32
C LEU A 153 -23.56 19.80 4.44
N PRO A 154 -23.49 21.05 4.94
CA PRO A 154 -23.02 22.16 4.13
C PRO A 154 -21.64 21.80 3.58
N SER A 155 -21.53 21.71 2.26
CA SER A 155 -20.25 21.41 1.62
C SER A 155 -19.34 22.60 1.89
N THR A 156 -18.35 22.39 2.74
CA THR A 156 -17.33 23.41 2.99
C THR A 156 -16.54 23.60 1.72
N VAL A 157 -16.61 24.80 1.15
CA VAL A 157 -15.75 25.18 0.02
C VAL A 157 -14.31 25.13 0.52
N THR A 158 -13.54 24.16 0.03
CA THR A 158 -12.09 24.11 0.26
C THR A 158 -11.43 24.99 -0.79
N GLN A 159 -10.77 26.05 -0.37
CA GLN A 159 -10.00 26.92 -1.26
C GLN A 159 -8.57 26.40 -1.37
N ALA A 160 -7.94 26.64 -2.51
CA ALA A 160 -6.52 26.34 -2.69
C ALA A 160 -5.67 27.31 -1.85
N GLU A 161 -4.66 26.77 -1.16
CA GLU A 161 -3.65 27.56 -0.45
C GLU A 161 -2.39 27.71 -1.31
N VAL A 162 -1.63 28.79 -1.06
CA VAL A 162 -0.37 29.06 -1.75
C VAL A 162 0.79 28.58 -0.89
N ILE A 163 1.72 27.84 -1.48
CA ILE A 163 2.99 27.46 -0.83
C ILE A 163 3.84 28.72 -0.67
N ALA A 164 4.13 29.11 0.57
CA ALA A 164 4.73 30.41 0.89
C ALA A 164 6.14 30.60 0.28
N ASN A 165 7.00 29.58 0.34
CA ASN A 165 8.42 29.67 -0.06
C ASN A 165 8.80 28.56 -1.06
N PRO A 166 8.30 28.59 -2.30
CA PRO A 166 8.48 27.50 -3.26
C PRO A 166 9.95 27.19 -3.57
N SER A 167 10.85 28.18 -3.50
CA SER A 167 12.29 28.01 -3.70
C SER A 167 13.03 27.35 -2.53
N ASN A 168 12.39 27.22 -1.36
CA ASN A 168 12.95 26.60 -0.16
C ASN A 168 12.16 25.38 0.29
N THR A 169 11.12 24.99 -0.45
CA THR A 169 10.24 23.88 -0.07
C THR A 169 10.47 22.65 -0.95
N ILE A 170 10.48 21.47 -0.34
CA ILE A 170 10.27 20.17 -0.99
C ILE A 170 8.86 19.72 -0.64
N LEU A 171 8.09 19.31 -1.64
CA LEU A 171 6.70 18.89 -1.41
C LEU A 171 6.61 17.52 -0.75
N GLN A 172 5.53 17.33 -0.01
CA GLN A 172 5.05 16.00 0.33
C GLN A 172 4.92 15.13 -0.93
N GLY A 173 5.37 13.87 -0.84
CA GLY A 173 5.36 12.92 -1.94
C GLY A 173 6.59 12.96 -2.84
N THR A 174 7.51 13.92 -2.66
CA THR A 174 8.80 13.89 -3.38
C THR A 174 9.58 12.63 -3.00
N MET A 175 10.09 11.94 -4.03
CA MET A 175 10.85 10.70 -3.89
C MET A 175 12.34 11.00 -3.82
N ILE A 176 12.96 10.73 -2.68
CA ILE A 176 14.40 10.87 -2.47
C ILE A 176 15.05 9.52 -2.76
N GLN A 177 15.92 9.48 -3.77
CA GLN A 177 16.69 8.30 -4.11
C GLN A 177 17.88 8.15 -3.17
N THR A 178 18.00 6.99 -2.53
CA THR A 178 19.03 6.71 -1.53
C THR A 178 19.66 5.34 -1.71
N VAL A 179 20.83 5.17 -1.13
CA VAL A 179 21.59 3.92 -1.13
C VAL A 179 21.97 3.59 0.31
N MET A 180 21.72 2.35 0.74
CA MET A 180 22.03 1.90 2.10
C MET A 180 23.54 1.96 2.36
N GLU A 181 23.96 2.65 3.43
CA GLU A 181 25.35 2.63 3.91
C GLU A 181 25.60 1.39 4.78
N THR A 182 24.61 1.00 5.58
CA THR A 182 24.68 -0.12 6.53
C THR A 182 23.81 -1.28 6.07
N ALA A 183 24.36 -2.49 6.12
CA ALA A 183 23.55 -3.70 6.01
C ALA A 183 22.51 -3.76 7.13
N LEU A 184 21.38 -4.38 6.84
CA LEU A 184 20.26 -4.56 7.75
C LEU A 184 19.98 -6.05 7.91
N ASP A 185 19.75 -6.45 9.16
CA ASP A 185 19.31 -7.78 9.57
C ASP A 185 18.05 -7.65 10.42
N SER A 186 16.93 -8.21 9.97
CA SER A 186 15.63 -8.10 10.66
C SER A 186 15.47 -9.02 11.88
N SER A 187 16.49 -9.75 12.29
CA SER A 187 16.47 -10.59 13.49
C SER A 187 16.39 -9.75 14.78
N LEU A 188 16.99 -8.56 14.77
CA LEU A 188 17.01 -7.63 15.90
C LEU A 188 16.68 -6.20 15.44
N PRO A 189 15.85 -5.45 16.19
CA PRO A 189 15.54 -4.08 15.83
C PRO A 189 16.80 -3.20 15.97
N GLY A 190 17.02 -2.32 15.01
CA GLY A 190 18.25 -1.53 14.94
C GLY A 190 18.08 -0.19 14.25
N GLN A 191 19.17 0.57 14.24
CA GLN A 191 19.32 1.79 13.46
C GLN A 191 20.02 1.48 12.14
N THR A 192 19.70 2.24 11.11
CA THR A 192 20.30 2.09 9.79
C THR A 192 20.56 3.46 9.17
N ARG A 193 21.46 3.49 8.19
CA ARG A 193 21.87 4.70 7.49
C ARG A 193 21.83 4.48 5.99
N ALA A 194 21.47 5.54 5.27
CA ALA A 194 21.55 5.61 3.84
C ALA A 194 22.14 6.96 3.40
N VAL A 195 22.64 7.01 2.17
CA VAL A 195 23.15 8.22 1.54
C VAL A 195 22.27 8.57 0.35
N VAL A 196 21.94 9.85 0.20
CA VAL A 196 21.21 10.37 -0.95
C VAL A 196 22.07 10.20 -2.21
N SER A 197 21.52 9.54 -3.23
CA SER A 197 22.23 9.29 -4.48
C SER A 197 22.02 10.39 -5.52
N GLU A 198 20.93 11.15 -5.44
CA GLU A 198 20.53 12.14 -6.42
C GLU A 198 20.16 13.47 -5.78
N ASP A 199 20.45 14.56 -6.49
CA ASP A 199 20.15 15.92 -6.04
C ASP A 199 18.63 16.17 -6.04
N VAL A 200 18.09 16.66 -4.93
CA VAL A 200 16.66 17.01 -4.78
C VAL A 200 16.49 18.53 -4.74
N TYR A 201 15.71 19.03 -5.69
CA TYR A 201 15.47 20.46 -5.89
C TYR A 201 14.19 20.93 -5.19
N SER A 202 14.07 22.24 -5.04
CA SER A 202 12.88 22.95 -4.58
C SER A 202 11.67 22.74 -5.51
N VAL A 203 10.47 23.09 -5.05
CA VAL A 203 9.22 22.96 -5.81
C VAL A 203 9.29 23.66 -7.17
N ASP A 204 9.92 24.84 -7.20
CA ASP A 204 10.12 25.63 -8.42
C ASP A 204 11.32 25.15 -9.27
N GLY A 205 12.09 24.16 -8.80
CA GLY A 205 13.26 23.61 -9.46
C GLY A 205 14.50 24.52 -9.46
N VAL A 206 14.46 25.67 -8.79
CA VAL A 206 15.52 26.69 -8.87
C VAL A 206 16.67 26.39 -7.92
N ARG A 207 16.38 25.87 -6.72
CA ARG A 207 17.36 25.70 -5.65
C ARG A 207 17.60 24.22 -5.36
N LEU A 208 18.87 23.84 -5.21
CA LEU A 208 19.25 22.54 -4.68
C LEU A 208 19.06 22.56 -3.15
N LEU A 209 18.15 21.75 -2.64
CA LEU A 209 17.80 21.72 -1.20
C LEU A 209 18.41 20.52 -0.48
N ILE A 210 18.41 19.33 -1.10
CA ILE A 210 19.09 18.14 -0.56
C ILE A 210 20.13 17.68 -1.60
N PRO A 211 21.42 18.02 -1.39
CA PRO A 211 22.48 17.54 -2.25
C PRO A 211 22.69 16.03 -2.13
N ARG A 212 23.11 15.40 -3.22
CA ARG A 212 23.68 14.05 -3.19
C ARG A 212 24.81 13.96 -2.16
N GLY A 213 24.90 12.84 -1.46
CA GLY A 213 25.82 12.69 -0.32
C GLY A 213 25.24 13.12 1.03
N SER A 214 24.05 13.74 1.06
CA SER A 214 23.29 13.91 2.30
C SER A 214 23.00 12.55 2.94
N ARG A 215 22.98 12.48 4.27
CA ARG A 215 22.83 11.20 5.00
C ARG A 215 21.46 11.11 5.64
N LEU A 216 20.82 9.96 5.50
CA LEU A 216 19.59 9.64 6.19
C LEU A 216 19.89 8.73 7.38
N VAL A 217 19.20 8.99 8.48
CA VAL A 217 19.21 8.16 9.67
C VAL A 217 17.80 7.62 9.87
N GLY A 218 17.70 6.32 10.04
CA GLY A 218 16.44 5.64 10.24
C GLY A 218 16.59 4.44 11.15
N ARG A 219 15.49 3.71 11.26
CA ARG A 219 15.31 2.60 12.18
C ARG A 219 14.38 1.58 11.56
N TYR A 220 14.63 0.32 11.86
CA TYR A 220 13.83 -0.79 11.37
C TYR A 220 13.38 -1.66 12.55
N ARG A 221 12.25 -2.34 12.38
CA ARG A 221 11.70 -3.24 13.40
C ARG A 221 12.10 -4.68 13.07
N ALA A 222 12.31 -5.47 14.12
CA ALA A 222 12.31 -6.92 14.02
C ALA A 222 10.87 -7.46 14.05
N GLY A 223 10.72 -8.74 13.73
CA GLY A 223 9.42 -9.40 13.67
C GLY A 223 8.83 -9.30 12.26
N VAL A 224 9.27 -10.21 11.40
CA VAL A 224 8.77 -10.37 10.04
C VAL A 224 7.76 -11.49 10.07
N ASP A 225 6.54 -11.23 9.60
CA ASP A 225 5.48 -12.24 9.57
C ASP A 225 5.80 -13.34 8.56
N ILE A 226 5.19 -14.51 8.76
CA ILE A 226 5.25 -15.60 7.80
C ILE A 226 4.67 -15.09 6.47
N ALA A 227 5.44 -15.23 5.38
CA ALA A 227 5.18 -14.71 4.03
C ALA A 227 5.57 -13.25 3.75
N GLN A 228 6.04 -12.48 4.73
CA GLN A 228 6.58 -11.15 4.49
C GLN A 228 7.97 -11.24 3.84
N ARG A 229 8.15 -10.49 2.74
CA ARG A 229 9.39 -10.48 1.91
C ARG A 229 10.09 -9.12 1.88
N ARG A 230 9.62 -8.18 2.70
CA ARG A 230 10.08 -6.79 2.75
C ARG A 230 10.23 -6.33 4.18
N VAL A 231 11.26 -5.54 4.44
CA VAL A 231 11.44 -4.87 5.73
C VAL A 231 10.98 -3.42 5.64
N THR A 232 10.21 -2.98 6.65
CA THR A 232 9.83 -1.58 6.77
C THR A 232 10.92 -0.81 7.51
N ILE A 233 11.43 0.23 6.86
CA ILE A 233 12.38 1.17 7.43
C ILE A 233 11.65 2.50 7.65
N ALA A 234 11.73 3.05 8.85
CA ALA A 234 11.28 4.39 9.14
C ALA A 234 12.49 5.33 9.14
N TRP A 235 12.42 6.40 8.35
CA TRP A 235 13.44 7.42 8.26
C TRP A 235 13.04 8.60 9.14
N ASP A 236 13.93 8.96 10.07
CA ASP A 236 13.65 9.97 11.09
C ASP A 236 14.28 11.32 10.74
N ARG A 237 15.39 11.31 10.00
CA ARG A 237 16.21 12.51 9.82
C ARG A 237 17.10 12.48 8.59
N ILE A 238 17.24 13.63 7.95
CA ILE A 238 18.23 13.93 6.90
C ILE A 238 19.29 14.87 7.48
N ILE A 239 20.56 14.60 7.19
CA ILE A 239 21.73 15.38 7.58
C ILE A 239 22.38 15.88 6.30
N LEU A 240 22.34 17.20 6.09
CA LEU A 240 22.88 17.85 4.91
C LEU A 240 24.40 18.07 5.06
N PRO A 241 25.15 18.25 3.95
CA PRO A 241 26.59 18.47 3.98
C PRO A 241 27.02 19.75 4.71
N ASP A 242 26.13 20.72 4.85
CA ASP A 242 26.32 22.00 5.54
C ASP A 242 26.02 21.94 7.04
N ASN A 243 25.84 20.74 7.60
CA ASN A 243 25.44 20.47 8.99
C ASN A 243 24.02 20.92 9.34
N GLN A 244 23.18 21.26 8.37
CA GLN A 244 21.74 21.37 8.60
C GLN A 244 21.12 19.99 8.76
N THR A 245 20.02 19.93 9.52
CA THR A 245 19.28 18.68 9.70
C THR A 245 17.79 18.92 9.59
N VAL A 246 17.12 18.01 8.89
CA VAL A 246 15.68 18.05 8.66
C VAL A 246 15.08 16.78 9.25
N GLN A 247 14.10 16.95 10.13
CA GLN A 247 13.34 15.84 10.67
C GLN A 247 12.28 15.42 9.67
N ILE A 248 12.14 14.11 9.50
CA ILE A 248 11.14 13.50 8.61
C ILE A 248 10.44 12.37 9.37
N SER A 249 9.28 11.96 8.91
CA SER A 249 8.58 10.76 9.41
C SER A 249 8.14 9.92 8.23
N SER A 250 9.12 9.58 7.39
CA SER A 250 8.90 8.91 6.12
C SER A 250 9.13 7.41 6.24
N PHE A 251 8.35 6.64 5.49
CA PHE A 251 8.59 5.21 5.30
C PHE A 251 9.44 4.97 4.06
N GLY A 252 10.45 4.11 4.19
CA GLY A 252 11.25 3.64 3.08
C GLY A 252 10.45 2.71 2.17
N GLY A 253 10.64 2.87 0.86
CA GLY A 253 10.13 2.00 -0.19
C GLY A 253 11.25 1.41 -1.04
N ASP A 254 10.90 0.47 -1.90
CA ASP A 254 11.80 -0.06 -2.91
C ASP A 254 12.06 0.94 -4.05
N GLU A 255 12.86 0.55 -5.05
CA GLU A 255 13.20 1.36 -6.22
C GLU A 255 11.97 1.84 -7.02
N LEU A 256 10.83 1.15 -6.88
CA LEU A 256 9.58 1.49 -7.55
C LEU A 256 8.61 2.26 -6.62
N GLY A 257 9.05 2.63 -5.41
CA GLY A 257 8.22 3.34 -4.44
C GLY A 257 7.19 2.47 -3.73
N ARG A 258 7.25 1.14 -3.84
CA ARG A 258 6.39 0.27 -3.04
C ARG A 258 6.89 0.25 -1.61
N SER A 259 5.98 0.25 -0.64
CA SER A 259 6.33 0.25 0.79
C SER A 259 7.24 -0.91 1.17
N GLY A 260 8.25 -0.61 1.97
CA GLY A 260 9.25 -1.58 2.45
C GLY A 260 10.32 -1.93 1.41
N VAL A 261 11.50 -2.25 1.93
CA VAL A 261 12.67 -2.62 1.13
C VAL A 261 12.69 -4.14 0.92
N THR A 262 12.89 -4.56 -0.33
CA THR A 262 13.02 -5.98 -0.67
C THR A 262 14.43 -6.43 -0.30
N GLY A 263 14.54 -7.59 0.34
CA GLY A 263 15.82 -8.18 0.75
C GLY A 263 15.87 -9.69 0.49
N PHE A 264 17.00 -10.30 0.81
CA PHE A 264 17.12 -11.75 0.83
C PHE A 264 16.36 -12.31 2.03
N VAL A 265 15.43 -13.24 1.78
CA VAL A 265 14.60 -13.85 2.81
C VAL A 265 15.19 -15.20 3.17
N ASP A 266 15.68 -15.32 4.40
CA ASP A 266 16.01 -16.59 5.01
C ASP A 266 14.78 -17.13 5.75
N THR A 267 14.21 -18.21 5.23
CA THR A 267 13.04 -18.87 5.84
C THR A 267 13.39 -19.67 7.08
N ARG A 268 14.70 -19.87 7.34
CA ARG A 268 15.23 -20.74 8.38
C ARG A 268 14.62 -22.14 8.34
N PHE A 269 14.36 -22.66 7.14
CA PHE A 269 13.62 -23.91 6.95
C PHE A 269 14.35 -25.10 7.58
N ALA A 270 15.67 -25.16 7.45
CA ALA A 270 16.47 -26.24 8.04
C ALA A 270 16.44 -26.18 9.58
N GLU A 271 16.48 -24.99 10.15
CA GLU A 271 16.37 -24.78 11.59
C GLU A 271 14.96 -25.14 12.08
N ARG A 272 13.92 -24.80 11.30
CA ARG A 272 12.50 -25.05 11.64
C ARG A 272 12.09 -26.52 11.52
N PHE A 273 12.61 -27.22 10.52
CA PHE A 273 12.14 -28.57 10.15
C PHE A 273 13.23 -29.65 10.12
N GLY A 274 14.51 -29.28 10.26
CA GLY A 274 15.61 -30.23 10.19
C GLY A 274 15.60 -31.25 11.32
N SER A 275 15.28 -30.82 12.54
CA SER A 275 15.11 -31.71 13.70
C SER A 275 13.87 -32.60 13.54
N ALA A 276 12.74 -32.03 13.10
CA ALA A 276 11.50 -32.78 12.88
C ALA A 276 11.67 -33.92 11.85
N ALA A 277 12.42 -33.68 10.77
CA ALA A 277 12.73 -34.72 9.78
C ALA A 277 13.57 -35.87 10.38
N LEU A 278 14.58 -35.55 11.20
CA LEU A 278 15.40 -36.56 11.87
C LEU A 278 14.58 -37.34 12.91
N ILE A 279 13.75 -36.66 13.69
CA ILE A 279 12.90 -37.29 14.69
C ILE A 279 11.86 -38.20 14.02
N SER A 280 11.24 -37.77 12.92
CA SER A 280 10.32 -38.61 12.14
C SER A 280 10.99 -39.90 11.62
N LEU A 281 12.26 -39.84 11.22
CA LEU A 281 13.00 -41.03 10.82
C LEU A 281 13.27 -41.98 12.00
N ILE A 282 13.57 -41.43 13.19
CA ILE A 282 13.80 -42.21 14.40
C ILE A 282 12.49 -42.82 14.92
N SER A 283 11.38 -42.07 14.90
CA SER A 283 10.08 -42.54 15.38
C SER A 283 9.40 -43.56 14.46
N ALA A 284 9.74 -43.56 13.17
CA ALA A 284 9.27 -44.58 12.23
C ALA A 284 9.98 -45.94 12.40
N ALA A 285 11.12 -46.01 13.09
CA ALA A 285 11.88 -47.26 13.24
C ALA A 285 11.23 -48.26 14.22
N PRO A 286 10.79 -47.88 15.43
CA PRO A 286 10.09 -48.78 16.35
C PRO A 286 8.77 -49.31 15.78
N SER A 287 7.97 -48.47 15.12
CA SER A 287 6.68 -48.88 14.53
C SER A 287 6.84 -49.85 13.36
N ALA A 288 7.87 -49.68 12.52
CA ALA A 288 8.23 -50.66 11.50
C ALA A 288 8.69 -52.00 12.12
N ALA A 289 9.51 -51.96 13.17
CA ALA A 289 9.98 -53.16 13.85
C ALA A 289 8.88 -53.89 14.64
N ALA A 290 7.99 -53.16 15.32
CA ALA A 290 6.86 -53.72 16.06
C ALA A 290 5.90 -54.50 15.16
N SER A 291 5.74 -54.09 13.90
CA SER A 291 4.90 -54.79 12.91
C SER A 291 5.39 -56.19 12.52
N GLU A 292 6.66 -56.52 12.78
CA GLU A 292 7.26 -57.84 12.55
C GLU A 292 7.34 -58.71 13.82
N VAL A 293 7.07 -58.14 15.00
CA VAL A 293 7.21 -58.82 16.29
C VAL A 293 5.90 -59.53 16.67
N GLN A 294 5.99 -60.83 16.93
CA GLN A 294 4.86 -61.69 17.32
C GLN A 294 4.62 -61.76 18.84
N ASP A 295 5.47 -61.13 19.65
CA ASP A 295 5.40 -61.14 21.11
C ASP A 295 4.67 -59.89 21.62
N GLU A 296 3.47 -60.06 22.17
CA GLU A 296 2.62 -58.98 22.70
C GLU A 296 3.34 -58.10 23.73
N THR A 297 4.24 -58.66 24.55
CA THR A 297 4.97 -57.87 25.56
C THR A 297 6.04 -56.98 24.93
N ALA A 298 6.64 -57.43 23.84
CA ALA A 298 7.62 -56.65 23.09
C ALA A 298 6.96 -55.60 22.19
N ALA A 299 5.74 -55.89 21.70
CA ALA A 299 4.92 -54.92 20.97
C ALA A 299 4.48 -53.76 21.87
N ASP A 300 3.93 -54.04 23.07
CA ASP A 300 3.52 -53.02 24.05
C ASP A 300 4.70 -52.10 24.44
N ALA A 301 5.88 -52.68 24.70
CA ALA A 301 7.07 -51.91 25.05
C ALA A 301 7.60 -51.01 23.90
N LEU A 302 7.36 -51.39 22.64
CA LEU A 302 7.72 -50.59 21.47
C LEU A 302 6.69 -49.49 21.18
N GLU A 303 5.42 -49.71 21.53
CA GLU A 303 4.33 -48.73 21.42
C GLU A 303 4.49 -47.61 22.47
N ASP A 304 4.73 -47.96 23.74
CA ASP A 304 5.01 -46.98 24.82
C ASP A 304 6.20 -46.06 24.46
N VAL A 305 7.27 -46.63 23.89
CA VAL A 305 8.44 -45.85 23.42
C VAL A 305 8.08 -44.93 22.24
N GLY A 306 7.13 -45.35 21.39
CA GLY A 306 6.62 -44.55 20.29
C GLY A 306 5.83 -43.33 20.78
N ASP A 307 4.95 -43.53 21.76
CA ASP A 307 4.13 -42.47 22.37
C ASP A 307 4.97 -41.47 23.16
N ASP A 308 5.89 -41.95 24.01
CA ASP A 308 6.82 -41.08 24.76
C ASP A 308 7.68 -40.21 23.82
N LEU A 309 8.10 -40.78 22.69
CA LEU A 309 8.85 -40.06 21.67
C LEU A 309 7.96 -39.04 20.93
N ALA A 310 6.71 -39.38 20.62
CA ALA A 310 5.76 -38.45 20.00
C ALA A 310 5.50 -37.23 20.91
N ASP A 311 5.26 -37.45 22.20
CA ASP A 311 5.04 -36.38 23.19
C ASP A 311 6.27 -35.48 23.36
N ALA A 312 7.47 -36.06 23.44
CA ALA A 312 8.72 -35.30 23.49
C ALA A 312 8.97 -34.48 22.21
N THR A 313 8.50 -34.99 21.06
CA THR A 313 8.63 -34.35 19.75
C THR A 313 7.69 -33.17 19.61
N ASP A 314 6.42 -33.33 20.00
CA ASP A 314 5.40 -32.28 19.95
C ASP A 314 5.77 -31.08 20.82
N SER A 315 6.37 -31.32 22.00
CA SER A 315 6.85 -30.25 22.89
C SER A 315 7.97 -29.41 22.26
N VAL A 316 8.80 -29.98 21.40
CA VAL A 316 9.96 -29.31 20.80
C VAL A 316 9.60 -28.66 19.46
N ILE A 317 8.73 -29.30 18.68
CA ILE A 317 8.25 -28.78 17.38
C ILE A 317 7.60 -27.40 17.54
N GLY A 318 6.85 -27.16 18.62
CA GLY A 318 6.20 -25.87 18.87
C GLY A 318 7.18 -24.68 18.88
N ASP A 319 8.32 -24.83 19.55
CA ASP A 319 9.34 -23.78 19.66
C ASP A 319 10.03 -23.54 18.32
N TYR A 320 10.34 -24.60 17.56
CA TYR A 320 10.98 -24.47 16.25
C TYR A 320 10.05 -23.89 15.18
N LEU A 321 8.75 -24.20 15.23
CA LEU A 321 7.76 -23.61 14.33
C LEU A 321 7.60 -22.10 14.56
N SER A 322 7.87 -21.62 15.78
CA SER A 322 7.81 -20.20 16.16
C SER A 322 8.98 -19.36 15.62
N ILE A 323 10.03 -19.99 15.10
CA ILE A 323 11.17 -19.29 14.50
C ILE A 323 10.70 -18.58 13.21
N GLY A 324 10.56 -17.26 13.29
CA GLY A 324 10.18 -16.42 12.15
C GLY A 324 11.27 -16.34 11.06
N PRO A 325 10.93 -15.93 9.83
CA PRO A 325 11.94 -15.64 8.81
C PRO A 325 12.81 -14.43 9.18
N VAL A 326 13.98 -14.33 8.56
CA VAL A 326 14.88 -13.15 8.65
C VAL A 326 15.05 -12.56 7.26
N ILE A 327 15.03 -11.23 7.17
CA ILE A 327 15.28 -10.49 5.94
C ILE A 327 16.59 -9.75 6.08
N TYR A 328 17.48 -9.98 5.12
CA TYR A 328 18.75 -9.28 4.98
C TYR A 328 18.67 -8.29 3.83
N VAL A 329 19.13 -7.06 4.09
CA VAL A 329 19.32 -6.04 3.04
C VAL A 329 20.78 -5.63 3.07
N ASP A 330 21.47 -5.85 1.96
CA ASP A 330 22.89 -5.54 1.86
C ASP A 330 23.14 -4.03 1.82
N GLN A 331 24.34 -3.63 2.24
CA GLN A 331 24.87 -2.30 1.94
C GLN A 331 24.92 -2.10 0.42
N GLY A 332 24.69 -0.87 -0.03
CA GLY A 332 24.59 -0.55 -1.45
C GLY A 332 23.20 -0.81 -2.07
N ALA A 333 22.27 -1.41 -1.32
CA ALA A 333 20.89 -1.55 -1.79
C ALA A 333 20.24 -0.18 -2.02
N ARG A 334 19.53 -0.04 -3.14
CA ARG A 334 18.80 1.18 -3.47
C ARG A 334 17.46 1.21 -2.74
N VAL A 335 17.17 2.33 -2.12
CA VAL A 335 15.97 2.56 -1.32
C VAL A 335 15.42 3.93 -1.65
N THR A 336 14.11 4.01 -1.82
CA THR A 336 13.45 5.29 -2.06
C THR A 336 12.79 5.77 -0.77
N VAL A 337 12.87 7.07 -0.50
CA VAL A 337 12.25 7.69 0.68
C VAL A 337 11.25 8.74 0.22
N MET A 338 9.98 8.54 0.53
CA MET A 338 8.92 9.45 0.13
C MET A 338 8.67 10.49 1.22
N VAL A 339 8.87 11.77 0.92
CA VAL A 339 8.68 12.86 1.89
C VAL A 339 7.24 12.86 2.44
N ASP A 340 7.09 12.88 3.77
CA ASP A 340 5.79 12.75 4.44
C ASP A 340 5.03 14.08 4.63
N ARG A 341 5.73 15.20 4.51
CA ARG A 341 5.20 16.57 4.67
C ARG A 341 6.07 17.57 3.92
N ASP A 342 5.55 18.75 3.66
CA ASP A 342 6.36 19.81 3.05
C ASP A 342 7.57 20.15 3.95
N LEU A 343 8.77 20.11 3.36
CA LEU A 343 10.03 20.37 4.06
C LEU A 343 10.61 21.70 3.60
N GLU A 344 10.78 22.63 4.52
CA GLU A 344 11.38 23.93 4.25
C GLU A 344 12.85 23.96 4.71
N ILE A 345 13.77 24.29 3.79
CA ILE A 345 15.23 24.27 3.99
C ILE A 345 15.82 25.60 3.50
N PHE A 346 16.62 26.26 4.35
CA PHE A 346 17.11 27.63 4.14
C PHE A 346 18.60 27.74 3.84
#